data_AF-A0A7T4X3C1-F1
#
_entry.id   AF-A0A7T4X3C1-F1
#
_cell.length_a   1.000
_cell.length_b   1.000
_cell.length_c   1.000
_cell.angle_alpha   90.00
_cell.angle_beta   90.00
_cell.angle_gamma   90.00
#
_symmetry.space_group_name_H-M   'P 1'
#
loop_
_entity.id
_entity.type
_entity.pdbx_description
1 polymer ?
#
loop_
_entity_poly.entity_id
_entity_poly.type
_entity_poly.pdbx_seq_one_letter_code
_entity_poly.pdbx_strand_id
1 'polypeptide(L)'
;MKQILLIVFVILLTGCSTTDKLSRIENLPLVTKSHTTINHLVIDPVGEDANTDIVDRKDVFTVDGLSDIELQNIQMPSLKYVSAQLYETGASISSIWNENFIPMYTEYNYNLLEIDEAAEMITDLNERYSELETEISKISIPTELADNEREHLSKMKEDLLLAISNRTLAILEFKSMIANKKEAHKAFMDVHISNSDRYIKHVEEVNNELQSSDDSLVTSSE
;
A
#
# COMPACT_ATOMS: atom_id res chain seq x y z
N MET A 1 -51.70 -31.61 25.41
CA MET A 1 -51.02 -31.96 24.15
C MET A 1 -51.00 -30.73 23.26
N LYS A 2 -49.81 -30.34 22.77
CA LYS A 2 -49.44 -29.54 21.57
C LYS A 2 -50.49 -28.54 21.04
N GLN A 3 -50.21 -27.25 20.80
CA GLN A 3 -49.03 -26.68 20.13
C GLN A 3 -49.04 -25.15 20.28
N ILE A 4 -47.86 -24.56 20.40
CA ILE A 4 -47.58 -23.13 20.26
C ILE A 4 -47.69 -22.76 18.77
N LEU A 5 -48.36 -21.65 18.46
CA LEU A 5 -48.00 -20.84 17.29
C LEU A 5 -48.20 -19.36 17.62
N LEU A 6 -47.07 -18.66 17.70
CA LEU A 6 -46.94 -17.23 17.97
C LEU A 6 -46.76 -16.55 16.61
N ILE A 7 -47.79 -15.86 16.13
CA ILE A 7 -47.70 -14.97 14.96
C ILE A 7 -48.09 -13.58 15.44
N VAL A 8 -47.09 -12.76 15.73
CA VAL A 8 -47.28 -11.32 15.96
C VAL A 8 -47.21 -10.64 14.59
N PHE A 9 -48.32 -10.00 14.22
CA PHE A 9 -48.47 -9.19 13.02
C PHE A 9 -48.94 -7.80 13.48
N VAL A 10 -48.09 -6.77 13.35
CA VAL A 10 -48.44 -5.33 13.42
C VAL A 10 -47.38 -4.60 12.58
N ILE A 11 -47.61 -4.34 11.29
CA ILE A 11 -48.32 -3.20 10.66
C ILE A 11 -47.84 -1.81 11.10
N LEU A 12 -46.91 -1.26 10.29
CA LEU A 12 -46.82 0.08 9.69
C LEU A 12 -47.12 1.38 10.49
N LEU A 13 -46.15 2.29 10.33
CA LEU A 13 -46.28 3.73 10.03
C LEU A 13 -46.94 4.67 11.06
N THR A 14 -46.07 5.29 11.86
CA THR A 14 -46.16 6.69 12.32
C THR A 14 -44.71 7.18 12.47
N GLY A 15 -44.23 8.30 11.95
CA GLY A 15 -44.81 9.39 11.20
C GLY A 15 -43.66 10.28 10.71
N CYS A 16 -43.91 11.00 9.62
CA CYS A 16 -43.00 11.91 8.97
C CYS A 16 -42.93 13.24 9.73
N SER A 17 -41.74 13.67 10.15
CA SER A 17 -41.34 15.09 10.35
C SER A 17 -39.84 15.06 10.66
N THR A 18 -38.91 15.68 9.96
CA THR A 18 -38.93 16.93 9.21
C THR A 18 -37.84 16.88 8.14
N THR A 19 -38.19 17.44 6.99
CA THR A 19 -37.34 18.04 5.95
C THR A 19 -35.97 18.53 6.43
N ASP A 20 -34.90 18.00 5.83
CA ASP A 20 -33.95 18.74 4.98
C ASP A 20 -32.68 17.92 4.80
N LYS A 21 -32.10 17.97 3.60
CA LYS A 21 -30.80 17.39 3.17
C LYS A 21 -30.82 16.04 2.43
N LEU A 22 -31.80 15.82 1.54
CA LEU A 22 -31.65 14.91 0.38
C LEU A 22 -31.19 15.66 -0.89
N SER A 23 -30.43 16.74 -0.72
CA SER A 23 -29.83 17.53 -1.80
C SER A 23 -28.35 17.76 -1.51
N ARG A 24 -27.54 16.68 -1.52
CA ARG A 24 -26.08 16.76 -1.62
C ARG A 24 -25.46 15.42 -2.04
N ILE A 25 -25.93 14.87 -3.15
CA ILE A 25 -25.24 13.77 -3.87
C ILE A 25 -24.66 14.27 -5.22
N GLU A 26 -24.76 15.57 -5.50
CA GLU A 26 -23.96 16.21 -6.55
C GLU A 26 -22.82 17.00 -5.90
N ASN A 27 -21.61 16.78 -6.43
CA ASN A 27 -20.30 17.31 -6.01
C ASN A 27 -19.53 16.49 -4.97
N LEU A 28 -19.23 15.22 -5.27
CA LEU A 28 -17.88 14.74 -4.93
C LEU A 28 -16.91 15.46 -5.86
N PRO A 29 -15.98 16.29 -5.36
CA PRO A 29 -14.88 16.74 -6.19
C PRO A 29 -14.12 15.48 -6.61
N LEU A 30 -13.99 15.33 -7.92
CA LEU A 30 -12.98 14.53 -8.60
C LEU A 30 -11.70 14.63 -7.77
N VAL A 31 -11.36 13.57 -7.03
CA VAL A 31 -10.08 13.47 -6.32
C VAL A 31 -9.04 13.36 -7.42
N THR A 32 -8.60 14.53 -7.88
CA THR A 32 -7.42 14.70 -8.71
C THR A 32 -6.29 13.94 -8.04
N LYS A 33 -5.68 13.01 -8.79
CA LYS A 33 -4.43 12.33 -8.47
C LYS A 33 -3.44 13.34 -7.88
N SER A 34 -3.35 13.39 -6.56
CA SER A 34 -2.30 14.09 -5.85
C SER A 34 -1.46 12.99 -5.23
N HIS A 35 -0.34 12.69 -5.88
CA HIS A 35 0.75 11.94 -5.27
C HIS A 35 1.19 12.74 -4.04
N THR A 36 0.65 12.37 -2.89
CA THR A 36 1.18 12.83 -1.62
C THR A 36 2.26 11.83 -1.26
N THR A 37 3.52 12.18 -1.54
CA THR A 37 4.66 11.50 -0.94
C THR A 37 4.52 11.70 0.57
N ILE A 38 4.16 10.64 1.29
CA ILE A 38 4.04 10.68 2.74
C ILE A 38 5.47 10.68 3.26
N ASN A 39 6.01 11.87 3.54
CA ASN A 39 7.25 11.98 4.32
C ASN A 39 7.04 11.25 5.66
N HIS A 40 7.92 10.31 5.97
CA HIS A 40 7.92 9.53 7.20
C HIS A 40 7.72 10.42 8.43
N LEU A 41 6.50 10.43 8.98
CA LEU A 41 6.25 11.01 10.29
C LEU A 41 6.71 10.01 11.34
N VAL A 42 7.97 10.15 11.77
CA VAL A 42 8.40 9.65 13.07
C VAL A 42 7.79 10.61 14.11
N ILE A 43 6.72 10.17 14.77
CA ILE A 43 6.15 10.90 15.91
C ILE A 43 6.51 10.12 17.16
N ASP A 44 7.47 10.64 17.92
CA ASP A 44 7.83 10.16 19.25
C ASP A 44 6.67 10.36 20.26
N PRO A 45 6.55 9.48 21.28
CA PRO A 45 5.47 9.57 22.26
C PRO A 45 5.79 10.65 23.32
N VAL A 46 5.04 11.76 23.23
CA VAL A 46 4.63 12.71 24.31
C VAL A 46 5.73 13.24 25.25
N GLY A 47 6.07 14.53 25.08
CA GLY A 47 6.72 15.38 26.08
C GLY A 47 6.68 16.85 25.67
N GLU A 48 6.40 17.73 26.62
CA GLU A 48 6.11 19.17 26.48
C GLU A 48 7.17 20.02 25.74
N ASP A 49 6.68 21.10 25.13
CA ASP A 49 7.39 22.30 24.65
C ASP A 49 8.62 22.10 23.74
N ALA A 50 8.41 22.30 22.43
CA ALA A 50 9.52 22.62 21.53
C ALA A 50 9.09 23.59 20.43
N ASN A 51 9.63 24.80 20.48
CA ASN A 51 9.78 25.69 19.33
C ASN A 51 10.39 24.89 18.17
N THR A 52 9.69 24.85 17.03
CA THR A 52 10.27 24.38 15.78
C THR A 52 11.16 25.47 15.19
N ASP A 53 12.43 25.50 15.59
CA ASP A 53 13.47 26.10 14.77
C ASP A 53 13.73 25.14 13.60
N ILE A 54 13.27 25.53 12.42
CA ILE A 54 13.58 24.85 11.15
C ILE A 54 15.05 25.16 10.86
N VAL A 55 15.96 24.25 11.25
CA VAL A 55 17.35 24.31 10.82
C VAL A 55 17.43 23.76 9.38
N ASP A 56 17.45 24.68 8.42
CA ASP A 56 17.81 24.44 7.02
C ASP A 56 19.26 23.94 6.95
N ARG A 57 19.46 22.61 6.97
CA ARG A 57 20.79 22.01 6.81
C ARG A 57 21.05 21.71 5.34
N LYS A 58 21.61 22.72 4.68
CA LYS A 58 22.18 22.65 3.34
C LYS A 58 23.56 21.98 3.40
N ASP A 59 23.62 20.65 3.50
CA ASP A 59 24.89 19.93 3.39
C ASP A 59 25.09 19.45 1.96
N VAL A 60 25.94 20.20 1.25
CA VAL A 60 26.56 19.86 -0.03
C VAL A 60 27.56 18.74 0.24
N PHE A 61 27.26 17.52 -0.19
CA PHE A 61 28.25 16.45 -0.26
C PHE A 61 28.85 16.40 -1.67
N THR A 62 29.95 17.13 -1.87
CA THR A 62 30.87 16.86 -2.97
C THR A 62 31.67 15.61 -2.63
N VAL A 63 31.37 14.49 -3.30
CA VAL A 63 32.29 13.34 -3.35
C VAL A 63 33.13 13.48 -4.61
N ASP A 64 34.28 14.10 -4.43
CA ASP A 64 35.39 14.02 -5.37
C ASP A 64 36.05 12.64 -5.17
N GLY A 65 36.19 11.87 -6.25
CA GLY A 65 36.91 10.58 -6.24
C GLY A 65 36.06 9.33 -6.46
N LEU A 66 35.59 9.11 -7.69
CA LEU A 66 35.46 7.77 -8.26
C LEU A 66 36.12 7.80 -9.65
N SER A 67 37.42 7.58 -9.64
CA SER A 67 38.18 7.13 -10.81
C SER A 67 37.70 5.74 -11.22
N ASP A 68 37.47 5.58 -12.52
CA ASP A 68 37.56 4.32 -13.27
C ASP A 68 36.81 3.12 -12.66
N ILE A 69 35.48 3.15 -12.74
CA ILE A 69 34.73 1.89 -12.87
C ILE A 69 34.62 1.62 -14.37
N GLU A 70 35.41 0.65 -14.82
CA GLU A 70 35.28 0.00 -16.11
C GLU A 70 33.80 -0.17 -16.48
N LEU A 71 33.44 0.37 -17.65
CA LEU A 71 32.25 0.02 -18.41
C LEU A 71 32.27 -1.48 -18.72
N GLN A 72 32.02 -2.32 -17.71
CA GLN A 72 31.53 -3.67 -17.93
C GLN A 72 30.16 -3.51 -18.59
N ASN A 73 29.98 -4.15 -19.74
CA ASN A 73 28.72 -4.22 -20.49
C ASN A 73 27.50 -4.22 -19.54
N ILE A 74 26.91 -3.05 -19.29
CA ILE A 74 25.63 -2.95 -18.61
C ILE A 74 24.64 -3.41 -19.65
N GLN A 75 24.31 -4.70 -19.61
CA GLN A 75 23.18 -5.22 -20.34
C GLN A 75 21.96 -4.46 -19.81
N MET A 76 21.43 -3.55 -20.63
CA MET A 76 20.23 -2.77 -20.30
C MET A 76 19.16 -3.74 -19.78
N PRO A 77 18.45 -3.41 -18.67
CA PRO A 77 17.43 -4.29 -18.13
C PRO A 77 16.46 -4.68 -19.24
N SER A 78 16.34 -5.98 -19.55
CA SER A 78 15.36 -6.44 -20.53
C SER A 78 13.94 -6.35 -19.96
N LEU A 79 12.91 -6.39 -20.82
CA LEU A 79 11.50 -6.50 -20.39
C LEU A 79 11.34 -7.57 -19.30
N LYS A 80 11.93 -8.75 -19.53
CA LYS A 80 11.90 -9.89 -18.62
C LYS A 80 12.54 -9.58 -17.26
N TYR A 81 13.65 -8.85 -17.24
CA TYR A 81 14.31 -8.49 -16.00
C TYR A 81 13.46 -7.52 -15.17
N VAL A 82 12.95 -6.45 -15.79
CA VAL A 82 12.18 -5.41 -15.07
C VAL A 82 10.84 -5.96 -14.59
N SER A 83 10.14 -6.74 -15.42
CA SER A 83 8.88 -7.39 -15.03
C SER A 83 9.08 -8.38 -13.88
N ALA A 84 10.12 -9.21 -13.93
CA ALA A 84 10.46 -10.12 -12.84
C ALA A 84 10.77 -9.36 -11.54
N GLN A 85 11.57 -8.29 -11.61
CA GLN A 85 11.90 -7.48 -10.44
C GLN A 85 10.65 -6.87 -9.79
N LEU A 86 9.75 -6.29 -10.60
CA LEU A 86 8.48 -5.73 -10.10
C LEU A 86 7.57 -6.82 -9.49
N TYR A 87 7.49 -7.99 -10.13
CA TYR A 87 6.72 -9.13 -9.61
C TYR A 87 7.28 -9.63 -8.26
N GLU A 88 8.60 -9.80 -8.15
CA GLU A 88 9.26 -10.18 -6.91
C GLU A 88 9.04 -9.16 -5.80
N THR A 89 9.09 -7.86 -6.10
CA THR A 89 8.74 -6.82 -5.12
C THR A 89 7.29 -6.92 -4.65
N GLY A 90 6.34 -7.25 -5.55
CA GLY A 90 4.95 -7.53 -5.17
C GLY A 90 4.81 -8.70 -4.21
N ALA A 91 5.61 -9.76 -4.41
CA ALA A 91 5.68 -10.88 -3.47
C ALA A 91 6.25 -10.45 -2.11
N SER A 92 7.28 -9.59 -2.07
CA SER A 92 7.85 -9.05 -0.83
C SER A 92 6.84 -8.23 -0.01
N ILE A 93 5.99 -7.42 -0.66
CA ILE A 93 4.90 -6.69 0.01
C ILE A 93 3.98 -7.68 0.74
N SER A 94 3.62 -8.79 0.08
CA SER A 94 2.77 -9.82 0.66
C SER A 94 3.48 -10.58 1.79
N SER A 95 4.79 -10.85 1.65
CA SER A 95 5.60 -11.53 2.66
C SER A 95 5.65 -10.73 3.96
N ILE A 96 6.01 -9.44 3.90
CA ILE A 96 6.05 -8.55 5.08
C ILE A 96 4.69 -8.55 5.79
N TRP A 97 3.60 -8.44 5.02
CA TRP A 97 2.27 -8.46 5.62
C TRP A 97 1.97 -9.77 6.35
N ASN A 98 2.24 -10.90 5.71
CA ASN A 98 1.91 -12.23 6.24
C ASN A 98 2.81 -12.65 7.41
N GLU A 99 4.09 -12.29 7.36
CA GLU A 99 5.10 -12.72 8.31
C GLU A 99 5.23 -11.78 9.51
N ASN A 100 4.87 -10.49 9.37
CA ASN A 100 5.02 -9.50 10.42
C ASN A 100 3.67 -8.96 10.91
N PHE A 101 2.81 -8.47 10.02
CA PHE A 101 1.56 -7.83 10.44
C PHE A 101 0.53 -8.83 10.96
N ILE A 102 0.29 -9.94 10.26
CA ILE A 102 -0.72 -10.93 10.67
C ILE A 102 -0.45 -11.50 12.08
N PRO A 103 0.78 -11.91 12.43
CA PRO A 103 1.10 -12.34 13.80
C PRO A 103 0.83 -11.26 14.85
N MET A 104 1.31 -10.04 14.63
CA MET A 104 1.07 -8.90 15.52
C MET A 104 -0.42 -8.62 15.72
N TYR A 105 -1.20 -8.58 14.64
CA TYR A 105 -2.65 -8.39 14.70
C TYR A 105 -3.36 -9.54 15.43
N THR A 106 -2.84 -10.76 15.30
CA THR A 106 -3.36 -11.93 16.01
C THR A 106 -3.15 -11.80 17.51
N GLU A 107 -1.95 -11.42 17.96
CA GLU A 107 -1.65 -11.18 19.37
C GLU A 107 -2.50 -10.05 19.96
N TYR A 108 -2.72 -8.97 19.20
CA TYR A 108 -3.64 -7.91 19.59
C TYR A 108 -5.05 -8.44 19.88
N ASN A 109 -5.62 -9.26 18.99
CA ASN A 109 -6.97 -9.80 19.14
C ASN A 109 -7.10 -10.75 20.34
N TYR A 110 -6.02 -11.40 20.75
CA TYR A 110 -5.99 -12.26 21.95
C TYR A 110 -5.63 -11.50 23.24
N ASN A 111 -5.43 -10.17 23.18
CA ASN A 111 -4.93 -9.35 24.28
C ASN A 111 -3.59 -9.84 24.84
N LEU A 112 -2.72 -10.33 23.95
CA LEU A 112 -1.37 -10.80 24.27
C LEU A 112 -0.28 -9.79 23.87
N LEU A 113 -0.64 -8.80 23.06
CA LEU A 113 0.29 -7.81 22.54
C LEU A 113 0.49 -6.68 23.57
N GLU A 114 1.73 -6.55 24.05
CA GLU A 114 2.13 -5.42 24.91
C GLU A 114 2.29 -4.14 24.07
N ILE A 115 1.98 -2.98 24.68
CA ILE A 115 1.93 -1.70 23.94
C ILE A 115 3.32 -1.29 23.41
N ASP A 116 4.36 -1.45 24.22
CA ASP A 116 5.73 -1.09 23.84
C ASP A 116 6.24 -2.01 22.71
N GLU A 117 5.91 -3.30 22.80
CA GLU A 117 6.22 -4.28 21.76
C GLU A 117 5.51 -3.95 20.44
N ALA A 118 4.23 -3.55 20.50
CA ALA A 118 3.48 -3.12 19.33
C ALA A 118 4.10 -1.89 18.65
N ALA A 119 4.63 -0.94 19.42
CA ALA A 119 5.25 0.26 18.88
C ALA A 119 6.54 -0.07 18.10
N GLU A 120 7.37 -0.97 18.62
CA GLU A 120 8.56 -1.46 17.93
C GLU A 120 8.19 -2.22 16.65
N MET A 121 7.25 -3.16 16.71
CA MET A 121 6.80 -3.91 15.53
C MET A 121 6.19 -3.00 14.44
N ILE A 122 5.41 -1.99 14.83
CA ILE A 122 4.85 -1.01 13.89
C ILE A 122 5.97 -0.17 13.24
N THR A 123 7.04 0.13 13.97
CA THR A 123 8.18 0.88 13.44
C THR A 123 8.92 0.04 12.39
N ASP A 124 9.27 -1.21 12.72
CA ASP A 124 9.91 -2.16 11.78
C ASP A 124 9.06 -2.38 10.51
N LEU A 125 7.74 -2.53 10.64
CA LEU A 125 6.84 -2.62 9.49
C LEU A 125 6.93 -1.39 8.58
N ASN A 126 6.90 -0.18 9.15
CA ASN A 126 6.97 1.05 8.36
C ASN A 126 8.33 1.24 7.69
N GLU A 127 9.42 0.84 8.34
CA GLU A 127 10.77 0.86 7.77
C GLU A 127 10.87 -0.10 6.57
N ARG A 128 10.41 -1.35 6.71
CA ARG A 128 10.40 -2.32 5.59
C ARG A 128 9.58 -1.83 4.40
N TYR A 129 8.42 -1.21 4.63
CA TYR A 129 7.62 -0.64 3.54
C TYR A 129 8.27 0.60 2.91
N SER A 130 8.99 1.42 3.68
CA SER A 130 9.82 2.52 3.16
C SER A 130 10.93 2.02 2.25
N GLU A 131 11.60 0.94 2.66
CA GLU A 131 12.65 0.30 1.88
C GLU A 131 12.11 -0.20 0.54
N LEU A 132 10.97 -0.91 0.55
CA LEU A 132 10.32 -1.37 -0.68
C LEU A 132 9.87 -0.20 -1.58
N GLU A 133 9.32 0.88 -1.02
CA GLU A 133 8.95 2.07 -1.80
C GLU A 133 10.17 2.69 -2.49
N THR A 134 11.30 2.73 -1.78
CA THR A 134 12.57 3.20 -2.29
C THR A 134 13.11 2.28 -3.40
N GLU A 135 13.03 0.96 -3.22
CA GLU A 135 13.41 -0.02 -4.23
C GLU A 135 12.61 0.16 -5.51
N ILE A 136 11.27 0.18 -5.41
CA ILE A 136 10.37 0.37 -6.57
C ILE A 136 10.69 1.69 -7.28
N SER A 137 10.89 2.76 -6.53
CA SER A 137 11.19 4.09 -7.09
C SER A 137 12.46 4.08 -7.94
N LYS A 138 13.48 3.30 -7.55
CA LYS A 138 14.76 3.15 -8.26
C LYS A 138 14.65 2.25 -9.51
N ILE A 139 13.64 1.39 -9.62
CA ILE A 139 13.43 0.57 -10.83
C ILE A 139 13.19 1.48 -12.03
N SER A 140 14.11 1.45 -12.97
CA SER A 140 14.06 2.27 -14.18
C SER A 140 13.47 1.45 -15.32
N ILE A 141 12.51 2.05 -16.04
CA ILE A 141 11.89 1.43 -17.21
C ILE A 141 12.73 1.82 -18.44
N PRO A 142 13.32 0.86 -19.16
CA PRO A 142 14.17 1.14 -20.32
C PRO A 142 13.39 1.87 -21.41
N THR A 143 13.99 2.90 -21.99
CA THR A 143 13.38 3.73 -23.03
C THR A 143 13.27 3.01 -24.37
N GLU A 144 14.02 1.93 -24.56
CA GLU A 144 14.14 1.16 -25.80
C GLU A 144 13.03 0.13 -25.97
N LEU A 145 12.28 -0.17 -24.91
CA LEU A 145 11.12 -1.08 -24.95
C LEU A 145 10.00 -0.50 -25.80
N ALA A 146 9.12 -1.35 -26.32
CA ALA A 146 7.95 -0.91 -27.06
C ALA A 146 6.98 -0.10 -26.15
N ASP A 147 6.20 0.81 -26.74
CA ASP A 147 5.33 1.72 -25.98
C ASP A 147 4.37 0.97 -25.04
N ASN A 148 3.78 -0.13 -25.52
CA ASN A 148 2.88 -0.99 -24.75
C ASN A 148 3.60 -1.69 -23.59
N GLU A 149 4.84 -2.15 -23.78
CA GLU A 149 5.65 -2.78 -22.73
C GLU A 149 6.01 -1.77 -21.64
N ARG A 150 6.41 -0.56 -22.04
CA ARG A 150 6.70 0.52 -21.08
C ARG A 150 5.47 0.93 -20.29
N GLU A 151 4.30 0.99 -20.95
CA GLU A 151 3.03 1.27 -20.28
C GLU A 151 2.69 0.20 -19.24
N HIS A 152 2.81 -1.09 -19.60
CA HIS A 152 2.56 -2.19 -18.66
C HIS A 152 3.52 -2.17 -17.46
N LEU A 153 4.83 -1.99 -17.69
CA LEU A 153 5.80 -1.88 -16.60
C LEU A 153 5.55 -0.64 -15.72
N SER A 154 5.14 0.48 -16.32
CA SER A 154 4.79 1.71 -15.58
C SER A 154 3.58 1.48 -14.69
N LYS A 155 2.59 0.76 -15.20
CA LYS A 155 1.37 0.40 -14.47
C LYS A 155 1.67 -0.51 -13.29
N MET A 156 2.46 -1.57 -13.52
CA MET A 156 2.94 -2.45 -12.43
C MET A 156 3.65 -1.64 -11.33
N LYS A 157 4.53 -0.70 -11.73
CA LYS A 157 5.23 0.19 -10.79
C LYS A 157 4.26 1.08 -10.00
N GLU A 158 3.27 1.71 -10.65
CA GLU A 158 2.24 2.53 -9.98
C GLU A 158 1.42 1.70 -8.99
N ASP A 159 1.01 0.49 -9.38
CA ASP A 159 0.22 -0.41 -8.54
C ASP A 159 0.99 -0.87 -7.30
N LEU A 160 2.28 -1.20 -7.41
CA LEU A 160 3.09 -1.56 -6.25
C LEU A 160 3.22 -0.41 -5.25
N LEU A 161 3.40 0.83 -5.73
CA LEU A 161 3.42 2.01 -4.86
C LEU A 161 2.07 2.22 -4.17
N LEU A 162 0.96 2.00 -4.89
CA LEU A 162 -0.39 2.06 -4.30
C LEU A 162 -0.63 0.93 -3.30
N ALA A 163 -0.09 -0.26 -3.55
CA ALA A 163 -0.15 -1.40 -2.64
C ALA A 163 0.55 -1.08 -1.32
N ILE A 164 1.78 -0.55 -1.38
CA ILE A 164 2.54 -0.11 -0.20
C ILE A 164 1.79 0.98 0.54
N SER A 165 1.34 2.03 -0.15
CA SER A 165 0.59 3.13 0.46
C SER A 165 -0.62 2.62 1.25
N ASN A 166 -1.35 1.63 0.71
CA ASN A 166 -2.46 1.03 1.42
C ASN A 166 -2.01 0.15 2.61
N ARG A 167 -0.90 -0.60 2.53
CA ARG A 167 -0.37 -1.31 3.72
C ARG A 167 0.02 -0.34 4.84
N THR A 168 0.68 0.76 4.51
CA THR A 168 1.04 1.82 5.47
C THR A 168 -0.20 2.45 6.10
N LEU A 169 -1.25 2.72 5.31
CA LEU A 169 -2.53 3.21 5.86
C LEU A 169 -3.19 2.19 6.80
N ALA A 170 -3.18 0.90 6.44
CA ALA A 170 -3.70 -0.15 7.31
C ALA A 170 -2.94 -0.21 8.66
N ILE A 171 -1.61 -0.03 8.64
CA ILE A 171 -0.78 0.04 9.86
C ILE A 171 -1.14 1.25 10.72
N LEU A 172 -1.42 2.41 10.11
CA LEU A 172 -1.86 3.61 10.84
C LEU A 172 -3.23 3.43 11.49
N GLU A 173 -4.15 2.78 10.80
CA GLU A 173 -5.46 2.42 11.37
C GLU A 173 -5.29 1.45 12.53
N PHE A 174 -4.43 0.44 12.40
CA PHE A 174 -4.10 -0.49 13.48
C PHE A 174 -3.48 0.22 14.70
N LYS A 175 -2.50 1.11 14.49
CA LYS A 175 -1.94 1.97 15.56
C LYS A 175 -3.05 2.75 16.28
N SER A 176 -4.01 3.27 15.53
CA SER A 176 -5.16 3.99 16.09
C SER A 176 -6.12 3.09 16.88
N MET A 177 -6.25 1.81 16.48
CA MET A 177 -7.01 0.80 17.24
C MET A 177 -6.36 0.50 18.60
N ILE A 178 -5.03 0.40 18.66
CA ILE A 178 -4.30 0.20 19.93
C ILE A 178 -4.56 1.37 20.88
N ALA A 179 -4.47 2.60 20.38
CA ALA A 179 -4.62 3.81 21.20
C ALA A 179 -6.08 4.06 21.65
N ASN A 180 -7.05 3.91 20.75
CA ASN A 180 -8.40 4.46 20.94
C ASN A 180 -9.55 3.43 20.87
N LYS A 181 -9.27 2.16 20.54
CA LYS A 181 -10.24 1.03 20.47
C LYS A 181 -11.56 1.34 19.72
N LYS A 182 -11.52 2.18 18.66
CA LYS A 182 -12.72 2.49 17.86
C LYS A 182 -12.89 1.49 16.73
N GLU A 183 -14.09 0.89 16.65
CA GLU A 183 -14.48 -0.07 15.59
C GLU A 183 -14.32 0.48 14.16
N ALA A 184 -14.45 1.79 13.96
CA ALA A 184 -14.28 2.42 12.65
C ALA A 184 -12.87 2.21 12.07
N HIS A 185 -11.83 2.19 12.91
CA HIS A 185 -10.45 1.97 12.45
C HIS A 185 -10.28 0.57 11.87
N LYS A 186 -10.96 -0.45 12.42
CA LYS A 186 -10.94 -1.79 11.85
C LYS A 186 -11.54 -1.81 10.44
N ALA A 187 -12.68 -1.14 10.24
CA ALA A 187 -13.33 -1.08 8.94
C ALA A 187 -12.45 -0.39 7.88
N PHE A 188 -11.76 0.71 8.25
CA PHE A 188 -10.82 1.38 7.33
C PHE A 188 -9.58 0.53 7.05
N MET A 189 -9.03 -0.13 8.08
CA MET A 189 -7.91 -1.06 7.93
C MET A 189 -8.25 -2.17 6.92
N ASP A 190 -9.43 -2.80 7.05
CA ASP A 190 -9.88 -3.86 6.14
C ASP A 190 -10.00 -3.36 4.68
N VAL A 191 -10.47 -2.12 4.47
CA VAL A 191 -10.54 -1.48 3.14
C VAL A 191 -9.15 -1.29 2.54
N HIS A 192 -8.20 -0.81 3.34
CA HIS A 192 -6.83 -0.61 2.89
C HIS A 192 -6.15 -1.94 2.54
N ILE A 193 -6.33 -2.98 3.34
CA ILE A 193 -5.85 -4.34 3.04
C ILE A 193 -6.41 -4.81 1.70
N SER A 194 -7.73 -4.73 1.51
CA SER A 194 -8.39 -5.17 0.27
C SER A 194 -7.91 -4.39 -0.96
N ASN A 195 -7.67 -3.09 -0.82
CA ASN A 195 -7.11 -2.29 -1.90
C ASN A 195 -5.69 -2.72 -2.25
N SER A 196 -4.84 -2.95 -1.25
CA SER A 196 -3.47 -3.43 -1.44
C SER A 196 -3.44 -4.77 -2.17
N ASP A 197 -4.26 -5.73 -1.72
CA ASP A 197 -4.38 -7.05 -2.36
C ASP A 197 -4.80 -6.94 -3.83
N ARG A 198 -5.73 -6.02 -4.15
CA ARG A 198 -6.16 -5.79 -5.53
C ARG A 198 -5.03 -5.26 -6.41
N TYR A 199 -4.20 -4.34 -5.92
CA TYR A 199 -3.08 -3.81 -6.69
C TYR A 199 -2.00 -4.86 -6.91
N ILE A 200 -1.66 -5.65 -5.89
CA ILE A 200 -0.70 -6.76 -6.01
C ILE A 200 -1.20 -7.78 -7.04
N LYS A 201 -2.47 -8.18 -6.96
CA LYS A 201 -3.06 -9.11 -7.93
C LYS A 201 -3.00 -8.56 -9.36
N HIS A 202 -3.25 -7.28 -9.54
CA HIS A 202 -3.18 -6.67 -10.87
C HIS A 202 -1.74 -6.64 -11.42
N VAL A 203 -0.72 -6.51 -10.57
CA VAL A 203 0.69 -6.71 -10.97
C VAL A 203 0.94 -8.14 -11.46
N GLU A 204 0.39 -9.15 -10.77
CA GLU A 204 0.49 -10.56 -11.21
C GLU A 204 -0.17 -10.78 -12.57
N GLU A 205 -1.36 -10.20 -12.77
CA GLU A 205 -2.11 -10.27 -14.04
C GLU A 205 -1.32 -9.65 -15.19
N VAL A 206 -0.82 -8.41 -15.03
CA VAL A 206 -0.02 -7.73 -16.06
C VAL A 206 1.30 -8.46 -16.33
N ASN A 207 1.96 -8.99 -15.30
CA ASN A 207 3.18 -9.78 -15.48
C ASN A 207 2.91 -11.03 -16.34
N ASN A 208 1.82 -11.75 -16.07
CA ASN A 208 1.44 -12.93 -16.85
C ASN A 208 1.12 -12.58 -18.31
N GLU A 209 0.46 -11.45 -18.56
CA GLU A 209 0.21 -10.94 -19.92
C GLU A 209 1.52 -10.68 -20.68
N LEU A 210 2.49 -10.04 -20.02
CA LEU A 210 3.82 -9.77 -20.60
C LEU A 210 4.58 -11.06 -20.92
N GLN A 211 4.59 -12.05 -20.03
CA GLN A 211 5.28 -13.33 -20.29
C GLN A 211 4.60 -14.13 -21.44
N SER A 212 3.27 -14.13 -21.49
CA SER A 212 2.53 -14.85 -22.54
C SER A 212 2.70 -14.24 -23.94
N SER A 213 2.90 -12.92 -24.00
CA SER A 213 3.13 -12.20 -25.26
C SER A 213 4.54 -12.49 -25.81
N ASP A 214 5.54 -12.62 -24.94
CA ASP A 214 6.92 -12.99 -25.31
C ASP A 214 6.99 -14.41 -25.90
N ASP A 215 6.28 -15.37 -25.31
CA ASP A 215 6.22 -16.77 -25.79
C ASP A 215 5.53 -16.92 -27.17
N SER A 216 4.59 -16.04 -27.50
CA SER A 216 3.86 -16.07 -28.79
C SER A 216 4.73 -15.65 -29.99
N LEU A 217 5.76 -14.85 -29.76
CA LEU A 217 6.71 -14.39 -30.78
C LEU A 217 7.75 -15.46 -31.12
N VAL A 218 8.07 -16.36 -30.18
CA VAL A 218 9.03 -17.45 -30.39
C VAL A 218 8.44 -18.59 -31.24
N THR A 219 7.13 -18.85 -31.14
CA THR A 219 6.47 -19.98 -31.83
C THR A 219 5.99 -19.67 -33.24
N SER A 220 6.06 -18.40 -33.67
CA SER A 220 5.59 -17.95 -35.00
C SER A 220 6.68 -17.98 -36.10
N SER A 221 7.87 -18.51 -35.79
CA SER A 221 9.06 -18.47 -36.66
C SER A 221 9.40 -19.80 -37.36
N GLU A 222 8.45 -20.75 -37.47
CA GLU A 222 8.63 -22.02 -38.21
C GLU A 222 7.95 -22.03 -39.59
#